data_AF-A0AAD8JN89-F1
#
_entry.id   AF-A0AAD8JN89-F1
#
_cell.length_a   1.000
_cell.length_b   1.000
_cell.length_c   1.000
_cell.angle_alpha   90.00
_cell.angle_beta   90.00
_cell.angle_gamma   90.00
#
_symmetry.space_group_name_H-M   'P 1'
#
loop_
_entity.id
_entity.type
_entity.pdbx_description
1 polymer ?
#
loop_
_entity_poly.entity_id
_entity_poly.type
_entity_poly.pdbx_seq_one_letter_code
_entity_poly.pdbx_strand_id
1 'polypeptide(L)'
;MTKPASTQNLVVDQNLVVNQNVIVDTLLSTMINKQDVASTAHSFLVANSQQVEACQKMLEIWESLEPPTQKVLALASMVKLLQKEKDLLINNLIKAENEVELFFEENNKLYKMIDNLMELIEKERQLNDSGGKNNSASLKNNKQKTSPKDCGSTESKPVNKEVIHLAITPIRAFLTMKFFSHSLSKSLKGVDDI
;
A
#
# COMPACT_ATOMS: atom_id res chain seq x y z
N MET A 1 -80.58 -19.98 -4.43
CA MET A 1 -80.02 -18.98 -3.49
C MET A 1 -78.62 -19.45 -3.12
N THR A 2 -77.63 -18.72 -3.62
CA THR A 2 -76.23 -19.12 -3.75
C THR A 2 -75.45 -18.75 -2.49
N LYS A 3 -74.67 -19.69 -1.97
CA LYS A 3 -73.79 -19.57 -0.79
C LYS A 3 -72.49 -18.83 -1.19
N PRO A 4 -71.96 -17.87 -0.41
CA PRO A 4 -70.67 -17.28 -0.73
C PRO A 4 -69.55 -18.15 -0.16
N ALA A 5 -68.61 -18.54 -1.02
CA ALA A 5 -67.33 -19.13 -0.66
C ALA A 5 -66.24 -18.30 -1.33
N SER A 6 -65.63 -17.36 -0.60
CA SER A 6 -64.29 -16.83 -0.91
C SER A 6 -63.83 -15.89 0.20
N THR A 7 -63.21 -16.44 1.24
CA THR A 7 -62.50 -15.61 2.27
C THR A 7 -61.31 -16.34 2.88
N GLN A 8 -61.22 -17.67 2.76
CA GLN A 8 -60.17 -18.45 3.42
C GLN A 8 -58.84 -18.54 2.63
N ASN A 9 -58.84 -18.37 1.30
CA ASN A 9 -57.60 -18.45 0.50
C ASN A 9 -56.73 -17.18 0.58
N LEU A 10 -57.31 -16.00 0.83
CA LEU A 10 -56.56 -14.74 0.89
C LEU A 10 -55.71 -14.60 2.16
N VAL A 11 -56.17 -15.20 3.27
CA VAL A 11 -55.54 -15.07 4.60
C VAL A 11 -54.31 -15.97 4.75
N VAL A 12 -54.32 -17.14 4.10
CA VAL A 12 -53.19 -18.08 4.14
C VAL A 12 -51.99 -17.53 3.38
N ASP A 13 -52.22 -16.92 2.21
CA ASP A 13 -51.16 -16.30 1.40
C ASP A 13 -50.50 -15.12 2.11
N GLN A 14 -51.29 -14.25 2.76
CA GLN A 14 -50.75 -13.11 3.51
C GLN A 14 -49.89 -13.53 4.72
N ASN A 15 -50.29 -14.57 5.45
CA ASN A 15 -49.51 -15.09 6.59
C ASN A 15 -48.19 -15.74 6.16
N LEU A 16 -48.12 -16.32 4.97
CA LEU A 16 -46.89 -16.90 4.42
C LEU A 16 -45.91 -15.81 4.00
N VAL A 17 -46.39 -14.78 3.28
CA VAL A 17 -45.58 -13.64 2.82
C VAL A 17 -45.03 -12.82 4.00
N VAL A 18 -45.85 -12.58 5.03
CA VAL A 18 -45.41 -11.89 6.26
C VAL A 18 -44.29 -12.67 6.96
N ASN A 19 -44.37 -14.00 7.02
CA ASN A 19 -43.30 -14.82 7.61
C ASN A 19 -42.00 -14.76 6.81
N GLN A 20 -42.06 -14.76 5.48
CA GLN A 20 -40.87 -14.65 4.64
C GLN A 20 -40.16 -13.30 4.82
N ASN A 21 -40.91 -12.19 4.83
CA ASN A 21 -40.34 -10.86 5.03
C ASN A 21 -39.67 -10.73 6.41
N VAL A 22 -40.25 -11.32 7.46
CA VAL A 22 -39.64 -11.34 8.80
C VAL A 22 -38.33 -12.13 8.82
N ILE A 23 -38.27 -13.28 8.16
CA ILE A 23 -37.05 -14.10 8.08
C ILE A 23 -35.94 -13.32 7.33
N VAL A 24 -36.27 -12.75 6.18
CA VAL A 24 -35.33 -11.95 5.37
C VAL A 24 -34.85 -10.73 6.15
N ASP A 25 -35.76 -10.01 6.81
CA ASP A 25 -35.39 -8.83 7.60
C ASP A 25 -34.47 -9.18 8.77
N THR A 26 -34.74 -10.32 9.42
CA THR A 26 -33.90 -10.83 10.52
C THR A 26 -32.50 -11.16 10.00
N LEU A 27 -32.40 -11.90 8.88
CA LEU A 27 -31.12 -12.23 8.26
C LEU A 27 -30.33 -10.96 7.87
N LEU A 28 -30.97 -10.03 7.16
CA LEU A 28 -30.33 -8.78 6.74
C LEU A 28 -29.87 -7.94 7.94
N SER A 29 -30.63 -7.98 9.05
CA SER A 29 -30.24 -7.30 10.29
C SER A 29 -29.04 -7.93 10.99
N THR A 30 -28.79 -9.23 10.79
CA THR A 30 -27.57 -9.88 11.29
C THR A 30 -26.34 -9.59 10.42
N MET A 31 -26.55 -9.36 9.12
CA MET A 31 -25.47 -9.09 8.17
C MET A 31 -25.06 -7.62 8.12
N ILE A 32 -25.97 -6.69 8.42
CA ILE A 32 -25.74 -5.25 8.29
C ILE A 32 -26.00 -4.55 9.62
N ASN A 33 -25.06 -3.69 10.03
CA ASN A 33 -25.22 -2.91 11.25
C ASN A 33 -26.29 -1.82 11.06
N LYS A 34 -27.22 -1.68 12.02
CA LYS A 34 -28.42 -0.81 11.88
C LYS A 34 -28.12 0.66 11.57
N GLN A 35 -26.99 1.17 12.02
CA GLN A 35 -26.67 2.60 11.96
C GLN A 35 -26.23 3.08 10.56
N ASP A 36 -25.75 2.17 9.70
CA ASP A 36 -25.13 2.52 8.42
C ASP A 36 -26.03 2.21 7.21
N VAL A 37 -27.14 1.50 7.39
CA VAL A 37 -28.00 1.04 6.29
C VAL A 37 -28.64 2.19 5.53
N ALA A 38 -29.41 3.02 6.24
CA ALA A 38 -30.22 4.07 5.61
C ALA A 38 -29.33 5.18 5.02
N SER A 39 -28.26 5.54 5.73
CA SER A 39 -27.30 6.56 5.27
C SER A 39 -26.52 6.09 4.04
N THR A 40 -26.07 4.84 4.00
CA THR A 40 -25.25 4.31 2.90
C THR A 40 -26.04 4.18 1.60
N ALA A 41 -27.22 3.54 1.65
CA ALA A 41 -28.08 3.39 0.47
C ALA A 41 -28.50 4.76 -0.08
N HIS A 42 -29.00 5.63 0.80
CA HIS A 42 -29.49 6.94 0.38
C HIS A 42 -28.36 7.80 -0.20
N SER A 43 -27.18 7.83 0.43
CA SER A 43 -26.01 8.58 -0.10
C SER A 43 -25.55 8.04 -1.45
N PHE A 44 -25.55 6.71 -1.62
CA PHE A 44 -25.23 6.09 -2.91
C PHE A 44 -26.22 6.50 -4.00
N LEU A 45 -27.52 6.43 -3.72
CA LEU A 45 -28.54 6.81 -4.68
C LEU A 45 -28.43 8.29 -5.06
N VAL A 46 -28.23 9.19 -4.08
CA VAL A 46 -28.02 10.62 -4.34
C VAL A 46 -26.80 10.85 -5.25
N ALA A 47 -25.67 10.20 -4.94
CA ALA A 47 -24.43 10.36 -5.71
C ALA A 47 -24.54 9.86 -7.16
N ASN A 48 -25.46 8.92 -7.44
CA ASN A 48 -25.64 8.32 -8.77
C ASN A 48 -26.93 8.77 -9.49
N SER A 49 -27.72 9.63 -8.88
CA SER A 49 -29.04 10.06 -9.39
C SER A 49 -28.96 10.78 -10.74
N GLN A 50 -27.86 11.49 -11.01
CA GLN A 50 -27.68 12.23 -12.26
C GLN A 50 -27.27 11.32 -13.44
N GLN A 51 -26.59 10.20 -13.14
CA GLN A 51 -26.07 9.30 -14.17
C GLN A 51 -26.98 8.09 -14.40
N VAL A 52 -27.74 7.67 -13.39
CA VAL A 52 -28.55 6.45 -13.41
C VAL A 52 -30.01 6.78 -13.09
N GLU A 53 -30.87 6.74 -14.10
CA GLU A 53 -32.32 7.02 -13.97
C GLU A 53 -32.99 6.13 -12.90
N ALA A 54 -32.57 4.88 -12.79
CA ALA A 54 -33.07 3.97 -11.76
C ALA A 54 -32.75 4.47 -10.33
N CYS A 55 -31.59 5.11 -10.12
CA CYS A 55 -31.25 5.69 -8.82
C CYS A 55 -32.12 6.89 -8.48
N GLN A 56 -32.44 7.72 -9.48
CA GLN A 56 -33.38 8.83 -9.31
C GLN A 56 -34.78 8.34 -8.93
N LYS A 57 -35.34 7.38 -9.69
CA LYS A 57 -36.65 6.80 -9.38
C LYS A 57 -36.69 6.14 -8.00
N MET A 58 -35.60 5.48 -7.60
CA MET A 58 -35.51 4.84 -6.28
C MET A 58 -35.48 5.88 -5.14
N LEU A 59 -34.88 7.06 -5.35
CA LEU A 59 -34.94 8.16 -4.37
C LEU A 59 -36.34 8.71 -4.21
N GLU A 60 -37.08 8.89 -5.32
CA GLU A 60 -38.44 9.42 -5.30
C GLU A 60 -39.40 8.55 -4.47
N ILE A 61 -39.18 7.23 -4.45
CA ILE A 61 -40.00 6.28 -3.69
C ILE A 61 -39.36 5.83 -2.36
N TRP A 62 -38.21 6.37 -1.97
CA TRP A 62 -37.39 5.85 -0.85
C TRP A 62 -38.18 5.66 0.46
N GLU A 63 -38.95 6.69 0.87
CA GLU A 63 -39.78 6.68 2.09
C GLU A 63 -40.93 5.66 2.05
N SER A 64 -41.31 5.21 0.85
CA SER A 64 -42.35 4.19 0.66
C SER A 64 -41.81 2.77 0.56
N LEU A 65 -40.49 2.60 0.51
CA LEU A 65 -39.88 1.27 0.42
C LEU A 65 -40.02 0.52 1.75
N GLU A 66 -40.26 -0.78 1.65
CA GLU A 66 -40.22 -1.65 2.83
C GLU A 66 -38.80 -1.70 3.41
N PRO A 67 -38.64 -1.79 4.75
CA PRO A 67 -37.33 -1.84 5.38
C PRO A 67 -36.38 -2.93 4.84
N PRO A 68 -36.83 -4.16 4.50
CA PRO A 68 -35.96 -5.17 3.89
C PRO A 68 -35.40 -4.70 2.54
N THR A 69 -36.19 -3.99 1.73
CA THR A 69 -35.75 -3.44 0.44
C THR A 69 -34.67 -2.38 0.63
N GLN A 70 -34.85 -1.48 1.60
CA GLN A 70 -33.84 -0.49 1.96
C GLN A 70 -32.52 -1.15 2.41
N LYS A 71 -32.59 -2.25 3.16
CA LYS A 71 -31.42 -3.05 3.58
C LYS A 71 -30.71 -3.71 2.40
N VAL A 72 -31.45 -4.29 1.45
CA VAL A 72 -30.86 -4.85 0.22
C VAL A 72 -30.17 -3.77 -0.61
N LEU A 73 -30.77 -2.59 -0.73
CA LEU A 73 -30.16 -1.46 -1.40
C LEU A 73 -28.87 -0.99 -0.72
N ALA A 74 -28.85 -0.97 0.62
CA ALA A 74 -27.65 -0.65 1.38
C ALA A 74 -26.53 -1.65 1.11
N LEU A 75 -26.82 -2.96 1.14
CA LEU A 75 -25.86 -4.00 0.79
C LEU A 75 -25.32 -3.82 -0.62
N ALA A 76 -26.19 -3.62 -1.61
CA ALA A 76 -25.78 -3.43 -3.00
C ALA A 76 -24.88 -2.19 -3.14
N SER A 77 -25.20 -1.12 -2.42
CA SER A 77 -24.41 0.12 -2.37
C SER A 77 -23.04 -0.10 -1.74
N MET A 78 -22.98 -0.82 -0.62
CA MET A 78 -21.73 -1.21 0.05
C MET A 78 -20.85 -2.08 -0.86
N VAL A 79 -21.43 -3.07 -1.54
CA VAL A 79 -20.71 -3.93 -2.49
C VAL A 79 -20.10 -3.09 -3.62
N LYS A 80 -20.86 -2.12 -4.17
CA LYS A 80 -20.34 -1.22 -5.21
C LYS A 80 -19.22 -0.30 -4.70
N LEU A 81 -19.35 0.21 -3.48
CA LEU A 81 -18.31 1.02 -2.84
C LEU A 81 -17.03 0.20 -2.64
N LEU A 82 -17.14 -1.00 -2.05
CA LEU A 82 -16.02 -1.90 -1.82
C LEU A 82 -15.33 -2.30 -3.12
N GLN A 83 -16.08 -2.52 -4.21
CA GLN A 83 -15.48 -2.79 -5.52
C GLN A 83 -14.62 -1.62 -6.00
N LYS A 84 -15.10 -0.38 -5.87
CA LYS A 84 -14.35 0.82 -6.24
C LYS A 84 -13.11 1.01 -5.38
N GLU A 85 -13.23 0.80 -4.07
CA GLU A 85 -12.11 0.90 -3.12
C GLU A 85 -11.05 -0.16 -3.38
N LYS A 86 -11.46 -1.39 -3.68
CA LYS A 86 -10.57 -2.47 -4.11
C LYS A 86 -9.78 -2.07 -5.35
N ASP A 87 -10.45 -1.55 -6.39
CA ASP A 87 -9.78 -1.16 -7.63
C ASP A 87 -8.79 -0.01 -7.40
N LEU A 88 -9.14 0.96 -6.54
CA LEU A 88 -8.25 2.03 -6.12
C LEU A 88 -7.03 1.51 -5.35
N LEU A 89 -7.23 0.56 -4.43
CA LEU A 89 -6.15 -0.05 -3.66
C LEU A 89 -5.19 -0.84 -4.57
N ILE A 90 -5.71 -1.60 -5.54
CA ILE A 90 -4.91 -2.32 -6.54
C ILE A 90 -4.04 -1.34 -7.31
N ASN A 91 -4.60 -0.23 -7.79
CA ASN A 91 -3.84 0.78 -8.53
C ASN A 91 -2.74 1.42 -7.68
N ASN A 92 -3.04 1.73 -6.42
CA ASN A 92 -2.05 2.28 -5.49
C ASN A 92 -0.93 1.28 -5.19
N LEU A 93 -1.26 0.00 -5.06
CA LEU A 93 -0.27 -1.06 -4.86
C LEU A 93 0.66 -1.18 -6.06
N ILE A 94 0.12 -1.24 -7.28
CA ILE A 94 0.92 -1.28 -8.52
C ILE A 94 1.85 -0.06 -8.60
N LYS A 95 1.33 1.14 -8.27
CA LYS A 95 2.15 2.35 -8.26
C LYS A 95 3.29 2.26 -7.25
N ALA A 96 3.00 1.80 -6.03
CA ALA A 96 4.02 1.63 -5.00
C ALA A 96 5.07 0.58 -5.39
N GLU A 97 4.67 -0.52 -6.05
CA GLU A 97 5.60 -1.53 -6.56
C GLU A 97 6.53 -0.95 -7.63
N ASN A 98 6.01 -0.17 -8.57
CA ASN A 98 6.82 0.51 -9.60
C ASN A 98 7.79 1.53 -9.00
N GLU A 99 7.35 2.33 -8.02
CA GLU A 99 8.21 3.30 -7.33
C GLU A 99 9.38 2.57 -6.62
N VAL A 100 9.11 1.41 -6.01
CA VAL A 100 10.12 0.58 -5.37
C VAL A 100 11.12 0.00 -6.38
N GLU A 101 10.66 -0.45 -7.54
CA GLU A 101 11.53 -0.95 -8.61
C GLU A 101 12.48 0.15 -9.10
N LEU A 102 11.97 1.35 -9.34
CA LEU A 102 12.77 2.50 -9.73
C LEU A 102 13.81 2.85 -8.64
N PHE A 103 13.41 2.89 -7.37
CA PHE A 103 14.35 3.10 -6.27
C PHE A 103 15.42 2.01 -6.18
N PHE A 104 15.07 0.75 -6.47
CA PHE A 104 16.04 -0.34 -6.49
C PHE A 104 17.07 -0.18 -7.61
N GLU A 105 16.63 0.20 -8.82
CA GLU A 105 17.53 0.48 -9.93
C GLU A 105 18.48 1.63 -9.66
N GLU A 106 17.97 2.73 -9.10
CA GLU A 106 18.77 3.90 -8.72
C GLU A 106 19.80 3.54 -7.64
N ASN A 107 19.38 2.78 -6.62
CA ASN A 107 20.29 2.30 -5.59
C ASN A 107 21.38 1.40 -6.19
N ASN A 108 21.05 0.51 -7.12
CA ASN A 108 22.04 -0.34 -7.78
C ASN A 108 23.06 0.47 -8.59
N LYS A 109 22.63 1.55 -9.27
CA LYS A 109 23.54 2.49 -9.94
C LYS A 109 24.49 3.16 -8.94
N LEU A 110 23.96 3.58 -7.79
CA LEU A 110 24.76 4.21 -6.74
C LEU A 110 25.78 3.25 -6.13
N TYR A 111 25.38 1.99 -5.85
CA TYR A 111 26.30 0.95 -5.38
C TYR A 111 27.47 0.74 -6.34
N LYS A 112 27.18 0.60 -7.65
CA LYS A 112 28.24 0.47 -8.67
C LYS A 112 29.17 1.69 -8.71
N MET A 113 28.63 2.89 -8.52
CA MET A 113 29.45 4.11 -8.48
C MET A 113 30.36 4.14 -7.25
N ILE A 114 29.85 3.72 -6.09
CA ILE A 114 30.63 3.60 -4.86
C ILE A 114 31.76 2.57 -5.04
N ASP A 115 31.44 1.39 -5.58
CA ASP A 115 32.44 0.33 -5.82
C ASP A 115 33.54 0.80 -6.78
N ASN A 116 33.17 1.45 -7.89
CA ASN A 116 34.13 2.02 -8.84
C ASN A 116 35.01 3.10 -8.20
N LEU A 117 34.44 3.96 -7.36
CA LEU A 117 35.18 5.01 -6.66
C LEU A 117 36.18 4.42 -5.67
N MET A 118 35.79 3.38 -4.94
CA MET A 118 36.68 2.67 -4.02
C MET A 118 37.87 2.04 -4.77
N GLU A 119 37.62 1.41 -5.92
CA GLU A 119 38.68 0.84 -6.76
C GLU A 119 39.66 1.93 -7.26
N LEU A 120 39.15 3.10 -7.66
CA LEU A 120 39.99 4.23 -8.07
C LEU A 120 40.87 4.75 -6.93
N ILE A 121 40.30 4.91 -5.73
CA ILE A 121 41.04 5.34 -4.53
C ILE A 121 42.13 4.32 -4.18
N GLU A 122 41.84 3.03 -4.29
CA GLU A 122 42.81 1.98 -4.01
C GLU A 122 43.97 1.99 -5.03
N LYS A 123 43.67 2.13 -6.33
CA LYS A 123 44.68 2.28 -7.38
C LYS A 123 45.56 3.52 -7.17
N GLU A 124 44.97 4.66 -6.81
CA GLU A 124 45.71 5.88 -6.51
C GLU A 124 46.67 5.69 -5.32
N ARG A 125 46.21 5.03 -4.25
CA ARG A 125 47.07 4.70 -3.10
C ARG A 125 48.23 3.80 -3.49
N GLN A 126 48.00 2.77 -4.30
CA GLN A 126 49.06 1.86 -4.77
C GLN A 126 50.11 2.57 -5.63
N LEU A 127 49.72 3.56 -6.45
CA LEU A 127 50.65 4.35 -7.26
C LEU A 127 51.53 5.27 -6.39
N ASN A 128 50.93 5.90 -5.38
CA ASN A 128 51.62 6.83 -4.47
C ASN A 128 52.56 6.12 -3.48
N ASP A 129 52.31 4.85 -3.14
CA ASP A 129 53.16 4.05 -2.25
C ASP A 129 54.42 3.48 -2.96
N SER A 130 54.48 3.54 -4.30
CA SER A 130 55.67 3.12 -5.07
C SER A 130 56.79 4.18 -5.15
N GLY A 131 56.56 5.38 -4.63
CA GLY A 131 57.48 6.53 -4.66
C GLY A 131 58.61 6.52 -3.62
N GLY A 132 58.85 5.39 -2.94
CA GLY A 132 59.81 5.26 -1.84
C GLY A 132 61.03 4.39 -2.15
N LYS A 133 61.58 4.44 -3.38
CA LYS A 133 62.90 3.87 -3.68
C LYS A 133 63.89 4.98 -4.03
N ASN A 134 64.01 5.93 -3.10
CA ASN A 134 65.12 6.84 -2.99
C ASN A 134 66.37 6.03 -2.64
N ASN A 135 67.19 5.83 -3.67
CA ASN A 135 68.55 5.34 -3.64
C ASN A 135 69.29 5.86 -2.40
N SER A 136 69.55 5.00 -1.42
CA SER A 136 70.43 5.29 -0.28
C SER A 136 71.90 5.22 -0.73
N ALA A 137 72.28 6.11 -1.66
CA ALA A 137 73.68 6.42 -1.88
C ALA A 137 74.14 7.36 -0.77
N SER A 138 74.69 6.77 0.28
CA SER A 138 75.59 7.43 1.22
C SER A 138 76.69 8.16 0.45
N LEU A 139 76.80 9.49 0.64
CA LEU A 139 78.04 10.22 0.96
C LEU A 139 77.87 11.74 0.82
N LYS A 140 78.08 12.41 1.96
CA LYS A 140 78.99 13.56 2.14
C LYS A 140 78.51 14.99 1.79
N ASN A 141 78.12 15.69 2.86
CA ASN A 141 78.48 17.07 3.27
C ASN A 141 78.12 18.27 2.37
N ASN A 142 77.24 19.17 2.84
CA ASN A 142 77.60 20.49 3.43
C ASN A 142 76.38 21.40 3.66
N LYS A 143 76.50 22.23 4.71
CA LYS A 143 75.51 23.18 5.26
C LYS A 143 74.91 24.14 4.23
N GLN A 144 73.58 24.28 4.22
CA GLN A 144 72.94 25.59 4.04
C GLN A 144 71.54 25.65 4.68
N LYS A 145 71.31 26.69 5.49
CA LYS A 145 70.04 27.02 6.14
C LYS A 145 69.06 27.65 5.15
N THR A 146 67.80 27.22 5.14
CA THR A 146 66.60 28.09 4.97
C THR A 146 65.39 27.43 5.65
N SER A 147 64.57 28.23 6.33
CA SER A 147 63.42 27.81 7.14
C SER A 147 62.10 27.76 6.31
N PRO A 148 60.92 27.65 6.95
CA PRO A 148 59.98 26.54 6.82
C PRO A 148 58.86 26.81 5.80
N LYS A 149 58.38 25.78 5.12
CA LYS A 149 57.10 25.85 4.40
C LYS A 149 56.32 24.57 4.64
N ASP A 150 55.11 24.77 5.13
CA ASP A 150 54.17 23.79 5.66
C ASP A 150 54.00 22.57 4.75
N CYS A 151 54.37 21.40 5.26
CA CYS A 151 53.88 20.13 4.73
C CYS A 151 52.46 19.94 5.25
N GLY A 152 51.48 20.23 4.39
CA GLY A 152 50.09 19.84 4.62
C GLY A 152 50.00 18.34 4.85
N SER A 153 49.62 17.96 6.07
CA SER A 153 49.14 16.62 6.40
C SER A 153 47.79 16.42 5.71
N THR A 154 47.73 15.59 4.67
CA THR A 154 46.45 15.04 4.20
C THR A 154 46.08 13.87 5.11
N GLU A 155 45.54 14.23 6.26
CA GLU A 155 44.85 13.34 7.18
C GLU A 155 43.71 12.63 6.42
N SER A 156 43.92 11.37 6.04
CA SER A 156 42.87 10.55 5.45
C SER A 156 41.79 10.30 6.50
N LYS A 157 40.70 11.07 6.45
CA LYS A 157 39.55 10.86 7.33
C LYS A 157 39.05 9.43 7.14
N PRO A 158 38.92 8.61 8.21
CA PRO A 158 38.35 7.29 8.09
C PRO A 158 36.88 7.41 7.66
N VAL A 159 36.49 6.70 6.61
CA VAL A 159 35.08 6.57 6.20
C VAL A 159 34.31 6.04 7.42
N ASN A 160 33.47 6.91 7.99
CA ASN A 160 32.79 6.63 9.24
C ASN A 160 31.75 5.53 9.02
N LYS A 161 32.00 4.34 9.56
CA LYS A 161 31.13 3.16 9.44
C LYS A 161 29.70 3.42 9.95
N GLU A 162 29.52 4.43 10.81
CA GLU A 162 28.20 4.89 11.25
C GLU A 162 27.35 5.45 10.10
N VAL A 163 27.96 6.12 9.12
CA VAL A 163 27.25 6.69 7.96
C VAL A 163 26.71 5.57 7.06
N ILE A 164 27.50 4.51 6.88
CA ILE A 164 27.09 3.32 6.11
C ILE A 164 25.98 2.56 6.86
N HIS A 165 26.10 2.42 8.18
CA HIS A 165 25.07 1.77 8.99
C HIS A 165 23.75 2.57 8.98
N LEU A 166 23.80 3.91 9.04
CA LEU A 166 22.62 4.76 8.91
C LEU A 166 21.95 4.63 7.53
N ALA A 167 22.72 4.46 6.46
CA ALA A 167 22.20 4.27 5.11
C ALA A 167 21.56 2.88 4.90
N ILE A 168 22.02 1.84 5.61
CA ILE A 168 21.51 0.46 5.49
C ILE A 168 20.28 0.21 6.37
N THR A 169 20.09 1.00 7.42
CA THR A 169 18.97 0.81 8.38
C THR A 169 17.58 0.90 7.72
N PRO A 170 17.28 1.86 6.82
CA PRO A 170 16.02 1.89 6.06
C PRO A 170 15.83 0.64 5.18
N ILE A 171 16.91 0.12 4.59
CA ILE A 171 16.91 -1.06 3.72
C ILE A 171 16.52 -2.31 4.51
N ARG A 172 17.04 -2.47 5.73
CA ARG A 172 16.70 -3.61 6.60
C ARG A 172 15.23 -3.56 7.02
N ALA A 173 14.73 -2.38 7.41
CA ALA A 173 13.33 -2.19 7.78
C ALA A 173 12.39 -2.50 6.60
N PHE A 174 12.78 -2.10 5.38
CA PHE A 174 12.01 -2.32 4.16
C PHE A 174 11.92 -3.80 3.74
N LEU A 175 13.02 -4.56 3.83
CA LEU A 175 13.00 -6.01 3.56
C LEU A 175 12.09 -6.78 4.53
N THR A 176 12.06 -6.39 5.81
CA THR A 176 11.10 -6.95 6.78
C THR A 176 9.65 -6.64 6.41
N MET A 177 9.34 -5.45 5.90
CA MET A 177 7.98 -5.11 5.45
C MET A 177 7.58 -5.90 4.21
N LYS A 178 8.48 -6.12 3.24
CA LYS A 178 8.20 -6.93 2.04
C LYS A 178 7.88 -8.39 2.40
N PHE A 179 8.58 -8.94 3.39
CA PHE A 179 8.31 -10.28 3.90
C PHE A 179 6.92 -10.38 4.58
N PHE A 180 6.54 -9.34 5.33
CA PHE A 180 5.24 -9.26 6.00
C PHE A 180 4.09 -9.15 4.99
N SER A 181 4.24 -8.31 3.96
CA SER A 181 3.25 -8.16 2.87
C SER A 181 3.05 -9.46 2.09
N HIS A 182 4.14 -10.16 1.75
CA HIS A 182 4.06 -11.44 1.06
C HIS A 182 3.36 -12.52 1.91
N SER A 183 3.56 -12.48 3.22
CA SER A 183 2.88 -13.40 4.14
C SER A 183 1.38 -13.10 4.28
N LEU A 184 0.99 -11.82 4.30
CA LEU A 184 -0.42 -11.40 4.27
C LEU A 184 -1.11 -11.79 2.97
N SER A 185 -0.46 -11.57 1.82
CA SER A 185 -1.00 -11.94 0.50
C SER A 185 -1.28 -13.44 0.39
N LYS A 186 -0.41 -14.31 0.94
CA LYS A 186 -0.66 -15.75 1.03
C LYS A 186 -1.83 -16.10 1.93
N SER A 187 -2.00 -15.39 3.04
CA SER A 187 -3.08 -15.65 4.00
C SER A 187 -4.44 -15.24 3.46
N LEU A 188 -4.52 -14.17 2.65
CA LEU A 188 -5.78 -13.78 1.99
C LEU A 188 -6.17 -14.73 0.86
N LYS A 189 -5.19 -15.29 0.13
CA LYS A 189 -5.46 -16.21 -0.99
C LYS A 189 -5.99 -17.58 -0.56
N GLY A 190 -5.88 -17.93 0.72
CA GLY A 190 -6.47 -19.14 1.29
C GLY A 190 -7.91 -18.98 1.80
N VAL A 191 -8.50 -17.80 1.68
CA VAL A 191 -9.89 -17.52 2.11
C VAL A 191 -10.88 -17.69 0.95
N ASP A 192 -10.41 -17.70 -0.30
CA ASP A 192 -11.26 -17.86 -1.49
C ASP A 192 -11.62 -19.34 -1.82
N ASP A 193 -11.13 -20.31 -1.04
CA ASP A 193 -11.33 -21.76 -1.23
C ASP A 193 -12.34 -22.38 -0.23
N ILE A 194 -13.18 -21.58 0.45
CA ILE A 194 -14.28 -22.02 1.34
C ILE A 194 -15.60 -21.40 0.88
#